data_AF-A0A928IL72-F1
#
_entry.id   AF-A0A928IL72-F1
#
_cell.length_a   1.000
_cell.length_b   1.000
_cell.length_c   1.000
_cell.angle_alpha   90.00
_cell.angle_beta   90.00
_cell.angle_gamma   90.00
#
_symmetry.space_group_name_H-M   'P 1'
#
loop_
_entity.id
_entity.type
_entity.pdbx_description
1 polymer ?
#
loop_
_entity_poly.entity_id
_entity_poly.type
_entity_poly.pdbx_seq_one_letter_code
_entity_poly.pdbx_strand_id
1 'polypeptide(L)'
;MFIYTLKASTLKLFAVICVALAAVITLIAFVPAGTEDLAVIQDKKIDYTGVANNENRISFLSQFGWEVKSEPVNSTETTVPSEFDSLFSGYNEIQKKQGLDLSDYKGKKVMKYTYEITNYPNYEGKVYANIFVYRNRVIGGDICSAEITGFIHGFEK
;
A
#
# COMPACT_ATOMS: atom_id res chain seq x y z
N MET A 1 36.59 52.50 -8.60
CA MET A 1 36.64 51.52 -9.72
C MET A 1 37.80 50.59 -9.45
N PHE A 2 37.52 49.39 -8.91
CA PHE A 2 38.55 48.40 -8.58
C PHE A 2 38.58 47.34 -9.68
N ILE A 3 39.65 47.35 -10.48
CA ILE A 3 39.91 46.36 -11.51
C ILE A 3 40.59 45.17 -10.81
N TYR A 4 39.89 44.04 -10.71
CA TYR A 4 40.47 42.78 -10.25
C TYR A 4 41.26 42.15 -11.40
N THR A 5 42.58 42.26 -11.35
CA THR A 5 43.48 41.54 -12.25
C THR A 5 43.57 40.08 -11.79
N LEU A 6 42.78 39.19 -12.40
CA LEU A 6 42.86 37.75 -12.15
C LEU A 6 44.10 37.17 -12.85
N LYS A 7 44.97 36.54 -12.06
CA LYS A 7 46.20 35.88 -12.51
C LYS A 7 45.84 34.65 -13.36
N ALA A 8 46.36 34.56 -14.58
CA ALA A 8 45.99 33.57 -15.60
C ALA A 8 46.13 32.08 -15.21
N SER A 9 46.73 31.76 -14.05
CA SER A 9 46.83 30.38 -13.54
C SER A 9 45.55 29.88 -12.86
N THR A 10 44.66 30.74 -12.36
CA THR A 10 43.42 30.33 -11.71
C THR A 10 42.32 29.97 -12.72
N LEU A 11 42.32 30.59 -13.90
CA LEU A 11 41.34 30.33 -14.96
C LEU A 11 41.48 28.90 -15.54
N LYS A 12 42.71 28.39 -15.64
CA LYS A 12 42.98 26.99 -16.04
C LYS A 12 42.46 25.99 -15.01
N LEU A 13 42.53 26.33 -13.73
CA LEU A 13 42.03 25.48 -12.65
C LEU A 13 40.48 25.40 -12.67
N PHE A 14 39.80 26.54 -12.85
CA PHE A 14 38.34 26.57 -12.99
C PHE A 14 37.84 25.82 -14.23
N ALA A 15 38.54 25.95 -15.37
CA ALA A 15 38.17 25.22 -16.59
C ALA A 15 38.26 23.69 -16.41
N VAL A 16 39.30 23.19 -15.72
CA VAL A 16 39.46 21.75 -15.45
C VAL A 16 38.39 21.24 -14.49
N ILE A 17 38.03 22.02 -13.46
CA ILE A 17 36.98 21.64 -12.49
C ILE A 17 35.60 21.61 -13.17
N CYS A 18 35.28 22.55 -14.05
CA CYS A 18 34.01 22.56 -14.79
C CYS A 18 33.89 21.39 -15.77
N VAL A 19 34.98 21.01 -16.46
CA VAL A 19 34.99 19.87 -17.37
C VAL A 19 34.84 18.54 -16.61
N ALA A 20 35.47 18.42 -15.43
CA ALA A 20 35.31 17.23 -14.58
C ALA A 20 33.88 17.07 -14.04
N LEU A 21 33.23 18.17 -13.61
CA LEU A 21 31.84 18.14 -13.14
C LEU A 21 30.86 17.78 -14.27
N ALA A 22 31.05 18.32 -15.47
CA ALA A 22 30.21 17.98 -16.62
C ALA A 22 30.32 16.50 -17.01
N ALA A 23 31.52 15.91 -16.93
CA ALA A 23 31.76 14.50 -17.22
C ALA A 23 31.11 13.55 -16.20
N VAL A 24 31.01 13.94 -14.93
CA VAL A 24 30.33 13.15 -13.89
C VAL A 24 28.82 13.19 -14.06
N ILE A 25 28.25 14.34 -14.43
CA ILE A 25 26.81 14.50 -14.67
C ILE A 25 26.35 13.67 -15.90
N THR A 26 27.14 13.63 -16.97
CA THR A 26 26.84 12.80 -18.14
C THR A 26 26.99 11.31 -17.86
N LEU A 27 27.88 10.92 -16.95
CA LEU A 27 28.02 9.52 -16.51
C LEU A 27 26.80 9.04 -15.70
N ILE A 28 26.23 9.88 -14.83
CA ILE A 28 25.02 9.55 -14.07
C ILE A 28 23.79 9.41 -14.99
N ALA A 29 23.70 10.20 -16.07
CA ALA A 29 22.59 10.14 -17.01
C ALA A 29 22.60 8.89 -17.92
N PHE A 30 23.73 8.17 -18.01
CA PHE A 30 23.88 6.98 -18.85
C PHE A 30 23.95 5.67 -18.08
N VAL A 31 23.77 5.69 -16.75
CA VAL A 31 23.52 4.47 -15.98
C VAL A 31 22.07 4.07 -16.25
N PRO A 32 21.79 2.94 -16.93
CA PRO A 32 20.44 2.41 -16.97
C PRO A 32 20.05 2.11 -15.52
N ALA A 33 19.11 2.89 -15.00
CA ALA A 33 18.46 2.64 -13.73
C ALA A 33 17.68 1.32 -13.86
N GLY A 34 18.39 0.20 -13.69
CA GLY A 34 17.78 -0.99 -13.16
C GLY A 34 17.31 -0.62 -11.76
N THR A 35 16.04 -0.29 -11.65
CA THR A 35 15.32 -0.29 -10.38
C THR A 35 15.29 -1.73 -9.90
N GLU A 36 16.40 -2.18 -9.32
CA GLU A 36 16.30 -3.13 -8.23
C GLU A 36 15.56 -2.38 -7.13
N ASP A 37 14.29 -2.75 -6.94
CA ASP A 37 13.49 -2.37 -5.79
C ASP A 37 14.27 -2.74 -4.54
N LEU A 38 15.10 -1.81 -4.07
CA LEU A 38 15.60 -1.82 -2.72
C LEU A 38 14.37 -1.62 -1.85
N ALA A 39 13.78 -2.73 -1.43
CA ALA A 39 12.75 -2.79 -0.43
C ALA A 39 13.25 -2.03 0.80
N VAL A 40 12.91 -0.75 0.86
CA VAL A 40 13.02 0.04 2.06
C VAL A 40 12.07 -0.64 3.03
N ILE A 41 12.62 -1.38 4.00
CA ILE A 41 11.86 -1.78 5.19
C ILE A 41 11.62 -0.49 5.97
N GLN A 42 10.70 0.32 5.47
CA GLN A 42 9.94 1.22 6.32
C GLN A 42 9.07 0.29 7.16
N ASP A 43 9.15 0.42 8.49
CA ASP A 43 8.05 0.04 9.37
C ASP A 43 6.82 0.83 8.89
N LYS A 44 6.12 0.29 7.90
CA LYS A 44 5.01 0.94 7.23
C LYS A 44 3.86 0.93 8.20
N LYS A 45 3.76 1.99 8.99
CA LYS A 45 2.62 2.22 9.88
C LYS A 45 1.36 2.31 9.02
N ILE A 46 0.57 1.24 9.03
CA ILE A 46 -0.72 1.21 8.34
C ILE A 46 -1.71 2.12 9.08
N ASP A 47 -2.36 3.03 8.35
CA ASP A 47 -3.47 3.81 8.87
C ASP A 47 -4.79 3.09 8.57
N TYR A 48 -5.47 2.67 9.64
CA TYR A 48 -6.79 2.03 9.56
C TYR A 48 -7.94 3.04 9.74
N THR A 49 -7.65 4.33 9.90
CA THR A 49 -8.65 5.38 10.19
C THR A 49 -8.87 6.29 8.98
N GLY A 50 -9.89 7.17 9.05
CA GLY A 50 -10.18 8.12 7.97
C GLY A 50 -10.78 7.49 6.71
N VAL A 51 -11.32 6.26 6.80
CA VAL A 51 -11.89 5.53 5.67
C VAL A 51 -13.39 5.83 5.54
N ALA A 52 -13.71 7.04 5.08
CA ALA A 52 -15.09 7.55 5.03
C ALA A 52 -15.78 7.35 3.67
N ASN A 53 -15.04 7.48 2.57
CA ASN A 53 -15.56 7.40 1.20
C ASN A 53 -14.82 6.34 0.36
N ASN A 54 -15.18 6.24 -0.92
CA ASN A 54 -14.62 5.25 -1.84
C ASN A 54 -13.13 5.44 -2.07
N GLU A 55 -12.70 6.69 -2.27
CA GLU A 55 -11.30 7.06 -2.50
C GLU A 55 -10.44 6.68 -1.30
N ASN A 56 -10.94 6.86 -0.07
CA ASN A 56 -10.23 6.45 1.13
C ASN A 56 -10.11 4.91 1.22
N ARG A 57 -11.12 4.16 0.79
CA ARG A 57 -11.09 2.68 0.77
C ARG A 57 -10.05 2.14 -0.21
N ILE A 58 -9.98 2.72 -1.40
CA ILE A 58 -8.95 2.39 -2.40
C ILE A 58 -7.55 2.76 -1.88
N SER A 59 -7.42 3.96 -1.29
CA SER A 59 -6.16 4.40 -0.68
C SER A 59 -5.74 3.52 0.50
N PHE A 60 -6.70 3.00 1.26
CA PHE A 60 -6.40 2.06 2.33
C PHE A 60 -5.78 0.77 1.78
N LEU A 61 -6.36 0.18 0.74
CA LEU A 61 -5.85 -1.05 0.11
C LEU A 61 -4.49 -0.85 -0.56
N SER A 62 -4.22 0.33 -1.13
CA SER A 62 -2.92 0.65 -1.72
C SER A 62 -1.79 0.76 -0.68
N GLN A 63 -2.10 0.94 0.62
CA GLN A 63 -1.13 0.80 1.70
C GLN A 63 -0.52 -0.62 1.77
N PHE A 64 -1.16 -1.62 1.16
CA PHE A 64 -0.63 -2.98 1.07
C PHE A 64 -0.13 -3.34 -0.34
N GLY A 65 -0.13 -2.39 -1.27
CA GLY A 65 0.25 -2.63 -2.67
C GLY A 65 -0.83 -3.31 -3.51
N TRP A 66 -2.09 -3.34 -3.04
CA TRP A 66 -3.22 -3.82 -3.82
C TRP A 66 -3.75 -2.74 -4.76
N GLU A 67 -3.98 -3.14 -6.01
CA GLU A 67 -4.73 -2.36 -6.98
C GLU A 67 -6.10 -3.01 -7.16
N VAL A 68 -7.14 -2.18 -7.20
CA VAL A 68 -8.52 -2.63 -7.29
C VAL A 68 -9.29 -1.85 -8.34
N LYS A 69 -10.43 -2.40 -8.76
CA LYS A 69 -11.41 -1.64 -9.56
C LYS A 69 -11.86 -0.37 -8.84
N SER A 70 -12.25 0.64 -9.62
CA SER A 70 -12.62 1.96 -9.12
C SER A 70 -13.86 1.97 -8.22
N GLU A 71 -14.74 0.98 -8.34
CA GLU A 71 -15.96 0.86 -7.53
C GLU A 71 -16.01 -0.53 -6.88
N PRO A 72 -16.57 -0.64 -5.65
CA PRO A 72 -16.78 -1.93 -5.02
C PRO A 72 -17.81 -2.74 -5.81
N VAL A 73 -17.52 -4.03 -6.00
CA VAL A 73 -18.47 -4.98 -6.60
C VAL A 73 -19.63 -5.30 -5.65
N ASN A 74 -19.45 -5.06 -4.35
CA ASN A 74 -20.50 -5.20 -3.35
C ASN A 74 -20.29 -4.23 -2.18
N SER A 75 -21.39 -3.65 -1.69
CA SER A 75 -21.44 -2.84 -0.47
C SER A 75 -22.65 -3.26 0.36
N THR A 76 -22.43 -3.83 1.55
CA THR A 76 -23.50 -4.38 2.38
C THR A 76 -23.32 -4.01 3.85
N GLU A 77 -24.39 -3.58 4.53
CA GLU A 77 -24.41 -3.48 5.99
C GLU A 77 -24.54 -4.88 6.59
N THR A 78 -23.60 -5.26 7.45
CA THR A 78 -23.61 -6.54 8.15
C THR A 78 -23.41 -6.33 9.65
N THR A 79 -23.81 -7.30 10.45
CA THR A 79 -23.62 -7.26 11.91
C THR A 79 -22.51 -8.22 12.30
N VAL A 80 -21.53 -7.74 13.05
CA VAL A 80 -20.53 -8.63 13.66
C VAL A 80 -21.27 -9.54 14.66
N PRO A 81 -21.13 -10.87 14.56
CA PRO A 81 -21.84 -11.79 15.45
C PRO A 81 -21.62 -11.44 16.93
N SER A 82 -22.68 -11.55 17.74
CA SER A 82 -22.56 -11.32 19.18
C SER A 82 -21.74 -12.41 19.88
N GLU A 83 -21.73 -13.61 19.31
CA GLU A 83 -20.97 -14.77 19.76
C GLU A 83 -20.14 -15.31 18.59
N PHE A 84 -18.91 -15.73 18.86
CA PHE A 84 -18.03 -16.29 17.83
C PHE A 84 -18.02 -17.80 17.99
N ASP A 85 -18.54 -18.49 16.99
CA ASP A 85 -18.34 -19.93 16.86
C ASP A 85 -16.89 -20.25 16.46
N SER A 86 -16.55 -21.52 16.27
CA SER A 86 -15.20 -21.93 15.89
C SER A 86 -14.76 -21.34 14.55
N LEU A 87 -15.69 -21.20 13.60
CA LEU A 87 -15.41 -20.66 12.27
C LEU A 87 -15.09 -19.16 12.34
N PHE A 88 -15.95 -18.37 12.99
CA PHE A 88 -15.74 -16.94 13.13
C PHE A 88 -14.56 -16.63 14.04
N SER A 89 -14.29 -17.47 15.04
CA SER A 89 -13.07 -17.36 15.85
C SER A 89 -11.83 -17.54 14.99
N GLY A 90 -11.78 -18.57 14.13
CA GLY A 90 -10.68 -18.78 13.19
C GLY A 90 -10.51 -17.61 12.20
N TYR A 91 -11.63 -17.05 11.73
CA TYR A 91 -11.59 -15.85 10.91
C TYR A 91 -11.04 -14.63 11.67
N ASN A 92 -11.44 -14.43 12.93
CA ASN A 92 -10.92 -13.35 13.77
C ASN A 92 -9.40 -13.48 14.03
N GLU A 93 -8.86 -14.69 14.08
CA GLU A 93 -7.40 -14.88 14.18
C GLU A 93 -6.65 -14.36 12.94
N ILE A 94 -7.25 -14.39 11.74
CA ILE A 94 -6.69 -13.71 10.55
C ILE A 94 -6.67 -12.19 10.77
N GLN A 95 -7.69 -11.63 11.41
CA GLN A 95 -7.77 -10.21 11.70
C GLN A 95 -6.71 -9.78 12.73
N LYS A 96 -6.52 -10.58 13.79
CA LYS A 96 -5.53 -10.31 14.84
C LYS A 96 -4.10 -10.26 14.32
N LYS A 97 -3.76 -11.12 13.37
CA LYS A 97 -2.44 -11.08 12.70
C LYS A 97 -2.19 -9.77 11.97
N GLN A 98 -3.25 -9.08 11.55
CA GLN A 98 -3.19 -7.77 10.91
C GLN A 98 -3.27 -6.61 11.92
N GLY A 99 -3.25 -6.89 13.23
CA GLY A 99 -3.43 -5.89 14.28
C GLY A 99 -4.88 -5.42 14.47
N LEU A 100 -5.85 -6.21 14.03
CA LEU A 100 -7.29 -5.93 14.12
C LEU A 100 -8.00 -6.97 14.98
N ASP A 101 -9.06 -6.61 15.71
CA ASP A 101 -9.84 -7.59 16.49
C ASP A 101 -11.33 -7.30 16.37
N LEU A 102 -12.07 -8.21 15.73
CA LEU A 102 -13.51 -8.08 15.57
C LEU A 102 -14.27 -8.34 16.87
N SER A 103 -13.64 -8.95 17.88
CA SER A 103 -14.30 -9.22 19.16
C SER A 103 -14.67 -7.93 19.91
N ASP A 104 -13.95 -6.83 19.68
CA ASP A 104 -14.27 -5.49 20.20
C ASP A 104 -15.54 -4.88 19.56
N TYR A 105 -15.98 -5.45 18.45
CA TYR A 105 -17.10 -4.95 17.65
C TYR A 105 -18.30 -5.90 17.62
N LYS A 106 -18.37 -6.87 18.54
CA LYS A 106 -19.50 -7.80 18.66
C LYS A 106 -20.86 -7.09 18.76
N GLY A 107 -21.82 -7.56 17.97
CA GLY A 107 -23.16 -6.99 17.88
C GLY A 107 -23.23 -5.62 17.19
N LYS A 108 -22.11 -5.08 16.68
CA LYS A 108 -22.11 -3.80 15.94
C LYS A 108 -22.46 -4.03 14.48
N LYS A 109 -23.24 -3.10 13.94
CA LYS A 109 -23.48 -2.96 12.50
C LYS A 109 -22.28 -2.25 11.86
N VAL A 110 -21.78 -2.83 10.78
CA VAL A 110 -20.57 -2.39 10.07
C VAL A 110 -20.82 -2.49 8.56
N MET A 111 -20.11 -1.67 7.78
CA MET A 111 -20.19 -1.75 6.33
C MET A 111 -19.11 -2.70 5.81
N LYS A 112 -19.51 -3.72 5.05
CA LYS A 112 -18.60 -4.55 4.26
C LYS A 112 -18.55 -4.01 2.85
N TYR A 113 -17.35 -3.71 2.36
CA TYR A 113 -17.08 -3.39 0.96
C TYR A 113 -16.22 -4.48 0.35
N THR A 114 -16.54 -4.86 -0.88
CA THR A 114 -15.80 -5.89 -1.62
C THR A 114 -15.33 -5.27 -2.94
N TYR A 115 -14.03 -5.33 -3.19
CA TYR A 115 -13.39 -4.84 -4.39
C TYR A 115 -12.75 -5.99 -5.17
N GLU A 116 -12.77 -5.95 -6.49
CA GLU A 116 -12.00 -6.88 -7.32
C GLU A 116 -10.56 -6.38 -7.45
N ILE A 117 -9.60 -7.23 -7.11
CA ILE A 117 -8.16 -6.97 -7.21
C ILE A 117 -7.69 -7.21 -8.63
N THR A 118 -6.87 -6.30 -9.15
CA THR A 118 -6.38 -6.32 -10.53
C THR A 118 -4.91 -6.73 -10.65
N ASN A 119 -4.16 -6.78 -9.54
CA ASN A 119 -2.72 -7.04 -9.51
C ASN A 119 -2.29 -8.20 -8.59
N TYR A 120 -3.16 -9.21 -8.43
CA TYR A 120 -2.84 -10.42 -7.66
C TYR A 120 -1.86 -11.30 -8.45
N PRO A 121 -0.69 -11.67 -7.90
CA PRO A 121 0.34 -12.38 -8.65
C PRO A 121 -0.03 -13.85 -8.88
N ASN A 122 0.32 -14.37 -10.06
CA ASN A 122 0.29 -15.81 -10.37
C ASN A 122 -1.06 -16.52 -10.09
N TYR A 123 -2.18 -15.80 -10.24
CA TYR A 123 -3.52 -16.36 -10.06
C TYR A 123 -4.41 -15.95 -11.24
N GLU A 124 -5.03 -16.93 -11.89
CA GLU A 124 -5.85 -16.71 -13.10
C GLU A 124 -7.32 -16.41 -12.76
N GLY A 125 -7.75 -16.68 -11.53
CA GLY A 125 -9.12 -16.44 -11.07
C GLY A 125 -9.35 -15.01 -10.57
N LYS A 126 -10.59 -14.70 -10.23
CA LYS A 126 -10.94 -13.42 -9.58
C LYS A 126 -10.53 -13.45 -8.12
N VAL A 127 -9.85 -12.40 -7.68
CA VAL A 127 -9.52 -12.18 -6.27
C VAL A 127 -10.24 -10.92 -5.80
N TYR A 128 -10.74 -10.97 -4.57
CA TYR A 128 -11.45 -9.88 -3.95
C TYR A 128 -10.75 -9.42 -2.68
N ALA A 129 -10.79 -8.10 -2.45
CA ALA A 129 -10.46 -7.48 -1.17
C ALA A 129 -11.76 -7.14 -0.45
N ASN A 130 -11.97 -7.72 0.72
CA ASN A 130 -13.04 -7.39 1.64
C ASN A 130 -12.52 -6.44 2.71
N ILE A 131 -13.25 -5.36 2.99
CA ILE A 131 -12.94 -4.45 4.09
C ILE A 131 -14.20 -4.18 4.92
N PHE A 132 -14.07 -4.25 6.24
CA PHE A 132 -15.12 -3.97 7.21
C PHE A 132 -14.86 -2.62 7.86
N VAL A 133 -15.76 -1.67 7.65
CA VAL A 133 -15.64 -0.29 8.13
C VAL A 133 -16.69 -0.03 9.20
N TYR A 134 -16.23 0.44 10.35
CA TYR A 134 -17.07 0.94 11.44
C TYR A 134 -16.60 2.33 11.85
N ARG A 135 -17.50 3.33 11.76
CA ARG A 135 -17.20 4.73 12.11
C ARG A 135 -15.92 5.26 11.45
N ASN A 136 -15.82 5.08 10.13
CA ASN A 136 -14.67 5.50 9.30
C ASN A 136 -13.34 4.84 9.68
N ARG A 137 -13.36 3.72 10.40
CA ARG A 137 -12.19 2.91 10.72
C ARG A 137 -12.37 1.52 10.13
N VAL A 138 -11.33 1.00 9.48
CA VAL A 138 -11.24 -0.40 9.10
C VAL A 138 -10.99 -1.23 10.36
N ILE A 139 -11.91 -2.16 10.63
CA ILE A 139 -11.89 -3.02 11.81
C ILE A 139 -11.56 -4.49 11.47
N GLY A 140 -11.51 -4.81 10.18
CA GLY A 140 -11.19 -6.15 9.68
C GLY A 140 -11.25 -6.18 8.16
N GLY A 141 -10.82 -7.30 7.59
CA GLY A 141 -10.97 -7.65 6.19
C GLY A 141 -10.00 -8.73 5.77
N ASP A 142 -10.08 -9.09 4.49
CA ASP A 142 -9.38 -10.23 3.93
C ASP A 142 -9.23 -10.08 2.42
N ILE A 143 -8.25 -10.82 1.89
CA ILE A 143 -8.08 -11.08 0.48
C ILE A 143 -8.50 -12.52 0.23
N CYS A 144 -9.43 -12.74 -0.69
CA CYS A 144 -9.95 -14.07 -0.99
C CYS A 144 -10.20 -14.29 -2.48
N SER A 145 -10.01 -15.52 -2.94
CA SER A 145 -10.39 -15.91 -4.30
C SER A 145 -11.89 -16.16 -4.42
N ALA A 146 -12.44 -16.02 -5.64
CA ALA A 146 -13.83 -16.32 -5.95
C ALA A 146 -14.20 -17.82 -5.92
N GLU A 147 -13.22 -18.71 -5.83
CA GLU A 147 -13.39 -20.16 -5.93
C GLU A 147 -13.79 -20.82 -4.60
N ILE A 148 -14.55 -21.92 -4.67
CA ILE A 148 -15.04 -22.67 -3.49
C ILE A 148 -13.87 -23.29 -2.71
N THR A 149 -12.88 -23.85 -3.40
CA THR A 149 -11.64 -24.39 -2.82
C THR A 149 -10.53 -23.33 -2.78
N GLY A 150 -10.96 -22.07 -2.70
CA GLY A 150 -10.11 -20.91 -2.76
C GLY A 150 -9.24 -20.70 -1.53
N PHE A 151 -8.56 -19.55 -1.51
CA PHE A 151 -7.78 -19.09 -0.37
C PHE A 151 -8.44 -17.89 0.31
N ILE A 152 -8.02 -17.67 1.55
CA ILE A 152 -8.29 -16.46 2.32
C ILE A 152 -7.05 -16.09 3.12
N HIS A 153 -6.66 -14.82 3.09
CA HIS A 153 -5.56 -14.29 3.90
C HIS A 153 -5.81 -12.82 4.29
N GLY A 154 -4.94 -12.25 5.13
CA GLY A 154 -5.00 -10.84 5.49
C GLY A 154 -4.54 -9.90 4.37
N PHE A 155 -4.51 -8.60 4.62
CA PHE A 155 -4.14 -7.60 3.62
C PHE A 155 -2.67 -7.63 3.21
N GLU A 156 -1.77 -8.23 3.99
CA GLU A 156 -0.37 -8.35 3.59
C GLU A 156 -0.26 -9.14 2.28
N LYS A 157 0.53 -8.60 1.34
CA LYS A 157 0.72 -9.11 -0.03
C LYS A 157 1.85 -10.12 -0.10
#